data_AF-A0AAE6C6Z2-F1
#
_entry.id   AF-A0AAE6C6Z2-F1
#
_cell.length_a   1.000
_cell.length_b   1.000
_cell.length_c   1.000
_cell.angle_alpha   90.00
_cell.angle_beta   90.00
_cell.angle_gamma   90.00
#
_symmetry.space_group_name_H-M   'P 1'
#
loop_
_entity.id
_entity.type
_entity.pdbx_description
1 polymer ?
#
loop_
_entity_poly.entity_id
_entity_poly.type
_entity_poly.pdbx_seq_one_letter_code
_entity_poly.pdbx_strand_id
1 'polypeptide(L)'
;MIRTILATALALGVIVSSARAMPLAPYGAQGGGDVITVAGGCGAGWHRGPYGGCLRNYADPGAHACPRGYHIGPGGACRGNGK
;
A
#
# COMPACT_ATOMS: atom_id res chain seq x y z
N MET A 1 47.22 26.60 -33.15
CA MET A 1 46.82 26.82 -31.74
C MET A 1 45.32 27.07 -31.59
N ILE A 2 44.70 27.95 -32.38
CA ILE A 2 43.23 28.18 -32.34
C ILE A 2 42.38 26.91 -32.60
N ARG A 3 42.84 26.04 -33.52
CA ARG A 3 42.11 24.79 -33.86
C ARG A 3 42.04 23.78 -32.71
N THR A 4 43.06 23.73 -31.85
CA THR A 4 43.09 22.85 -30.67
C THR A 4 42.26 23.42 -29.53
N ILE A 5 42.14 24.75 -29.42
CA ILE A 5 41.30 25.42 -28.43
C ILE A 5 39.80 25.20 -28.74
N LEU A 6 39.40 25.31 -30.02
CA LEU A 6 38.02 25.05 -30.42
C LEU A 6 37.61 23.58 -30.19
N ALA A 7 38.49 22.63 -30.52
CA ALA A 7 38.22 21.21 -30.33
C ALA A 7 38.05 20.84 -28.85
N THR A 8 38.87 21.43 -27.97
CA THR A 8 38.80 21.19 -26.52
C THR A 8 37.56 21.85 -25.90
N ALA A 9 37.20 23.06 -26.30
CA ALA A 9 35.97 23.73 -25.85
C ALA A 9 34.71 22.95 -26.24
N LEU A 10 34.66 22.42 -27.47
CA LEU A 10 33.53 21.62 -27.93
C LEU A 10 33.43 20.30 -27.16
N ALA A 11 34.56 19.62 -26.93
CA ALA A 11 34.60 18.38 -26.17
C ALA A 11 34.12 18.58 -24.72
N LEU A 12 34.47 19.69 -24.08
CA LEU A 12 34.03 20.04 -22.72
C LEU A 12 32.55 20.42 -22.65
N GLY A 13 31.99 21.03 -23.70
CA GLY A 13 30.57 21.41 -23.76
C GLY A 13 29.61 20.21 -23.81
N VAL A 14 29.99 19.11 -24.46
CA VAL A 14 29.13 17.91 -24.61
C VAL A 14 28.91 17.21 -23.26
N ILE A 15 29.85 17.32 -22.32
CA ILE A 15 29.81 16.62 -21.02
C ILE A 15 28.78 17.27 -20.07
N VAL A 16 28.53 18.57 -20.22
CA VAL A 16 27.67 19.37 -19.32
C VAL A 16 26.16 19.19 -19.62
N SER A 17 25.81 18.61 -20.78
CA SER A 17 24.41 18.46 -21.23
C SER A 17 23.65 17.29 -20.57
N SER A 18 24.22 16.64 -19.55
CA SER A 18 23.57 15.54 -18.82
C SER A 18 22.63 16.02 -17.69
N ALA A 19 22.05 17.21 -17.81
CA ALA A 19 20.95 17.65 -16.95
C ALA A 19 19.69 16.84 -17.31
N ARG A 20 19.53 15.68 -16.69
CA ARG A 20 18.28 14.93 -16.73
C ARG A 20 17.27 15.70 -15.88
N ALA A 21 16.33 16.40 -16.52
CA ALA A 21 15.11 16.80 -15.86
C ALA A 21 14.46 15.52 -15.31
N MET A 22 14.47 15.34 -13.99
CA MET A 22 13.74 14.22 -13.40
C MET A 22 12.28 14.42 -13.77
N PRO A 23 11.64 13.46 -14.47
CA PRO A 23 10.21 13.52 -14.67
C PRO A 23 9.60 13.62 -13.28
N LEU A 24 8.77 14.63 -13.05
CA LEU A 24 7.96 14.69 -11.86
C LEU A 24 7.16 13.39 -11.82
N ALA A 25 7.50 12.48 -10.92
CA ALA A 25 6.78 11.22 -10.79
C ALA A 25 5.29 11.55 -10.61
N PRO A 26 4.36 10.91 -11.34
CA PRO A 26 2.95 11.19 -11.20
C PRO A 26 2.56 11.09 -9.72
N TYR A 27 2.14 12.22 -9.15
CA TYR A 27 1.54 12.27 -7.81
C TYR A 27 0.24 11.47 -7.89
N GLY A 28 0.32 10.19 -7.49
CA GLY A 28 -0.74 9.19 -7.69
C GLY A 28 -0.24 7.79 -8.05
N ALA A 29 1.04 7.63 -8.40
CA ALA A 29 1.67 6.31 -8.57
C ALA A 29 2.03 5.64 -7.22
N GLN A 30 1.96 6.39 -6.12
CA GLN A 30 2.03 5.86 -4.76
C GLN A 30 0.59 5.73 -4.26
N GLY A 31 0.25 4.53 -3.77
CA GLY A 31 -1.09 4.03 -3.50
C GLY A 31 -2.11 5.09 -3.08
N GLY A 32 -3.32 4.99 -3.67
CA GLY A 32 -4.45 5.82 -3.29
C GLY A 32 -4.52 5.90 -1.77
N GLY A 33 -4.52 7.13 -1.25
CA GLY A 33 -4.22 7.42 0.16
C GLY A 33 -4.83 6.37 1.07
N ASP A 34 -3.99 5.75 1.91
CA ASP A 34 -4.29 4.50 2.60
C ASP A 34 -5.56 4.62 3.47
N VAL A 35 -6.73 4.46 2.85
CA VAL A 35 -7.99 4.27 3.55
C VAL A 35 -7.91 2.86 4.11
N ILE A 36 -7.40 2.76 5.34
CA ILE A 36 -7.40 1.53 6.09
C ILE A 36 -8.86 1.17 6.34
N THR A 37 -9.36 0.19 5.59
CA THR A 37 -10.74 -0.22 5.72
C THR A 37 -10.96 -0.87 7.09
N VAL A 38 -11.85 -0.26 7.90
CA VAL A 38 -12.26 -0.85 9.18
C VAL A 38 -12.81 -2.25 8.90
N ALA A 39 -12.24 -3.26 9.56
CA ALA A 39 -12.67 -4.64 9.42
C ALA A 39 -12.65 -5.19 7.97
N GLY A 40 -11.73 -4.71 7.13
CA GLY A 40 -11.71 -5.10 5.71
C GLY A 40 -12.89 -4.52 4.92
N GLY A 41 -13.51 -3.45 5.41
CA GLY A 41 -14.64 -2.75 4.78
C GLY A 41 -16.01 -3.21 5.26
N CYS A 42 -16.09 -4.14 6.23
CA CYS A 42 -17.36 -4.65 6.76
C CYS A 42 -17.91 -3.86 7.95
N GLY A 43 -17.14 -2.93 8.52
CA GLY A 43 -17.54 -2.15 9.70
C GLY A 43 -17.31 -2.88 11.04
N ALA A 44 -17.53 -2.16 12.14
CA ALA A 44 -17.19 -2.64 13.47
C ALA A 44 -18.02 -3.88 13.89
N GLY A 45 -17.34 -4.93 14.36
CA GLY A 45 -18.02 -6.17 14.80
C GLY A 45 -18.35 -7.14 13.67
N TRP A 46 -17.85 -6.87 12.46
CA TRP A 46 -17.97 -7.76 11.31
C TRP A 46 -16.59 -8.09 10.76
N HIS A 47 -16.48 -9.11 9.93
CA HIS A 47 -15.28 -9.44 9.18
C HIS A 47 -15.61 -9.89 7.77
N ARG A 48 -14.63 -9.79 6.86
CA ARG A 48 -14.76 -10.31 5.51
C ARG A 48 -14.53 -11.82 5.51
N GLY A 49 -15.55 -12.57 5.08
CA GLY A 49 -15.49 -14.02 4.96
C GLY A 49 -14.76 -14.48 3.69
N PRO A 50 -14.48 -15.79 3.57
CA PRO A 50 -13.76 -16.37 2.43
C PRO A 50 -14.50 -16.21 1.09
N TYR A 51 -15.82 -16.04 1.12
CA TYR A 51 -16.66 -15.82 -0.07
C TYR A 51 -16.89 -14.33 -0.38
N GLY A 52 -16.12 -13.42 0.23
CA GLY A 52 -16.21 -11.97 -0.01
C GLY A 52 -17.33 -11.23 0.72
N GLY A 53 -18.26 -11.94 1.36
CA GLY A 53 -19.33 -11.36 2.18
C GLY A 53 -18.86 -10.87 3.55
N CYS A 54 -19.70 -10.06 4.21
CA CYS A 54 -19.47 -9.62 5.59
C CYS A 54 -20.19 -10.54 6.59
N LEU A 55 -19.45 -11.03 7.57
CA LEU A 55 -19.92 -11.97 8.60
C LEU A 55 -19.80 -11.34 9.98
N ARG A 56 -20.78 -11.57 10.87
CA ARG A 56 -20.71 -11.05 12.23
C ARG A 56 -19.61 -11.75 13.01
N ASN A 57 -18.89 -10.99 13.80
CA ASN A 57 -18.10 -11.56 14.88
C ASN A 57 -19.07 -12.06 15.96
N TYR A 58 -18.69 -13.12 16.65
CA TYR A 58 -19.60 -13.80 17.57
C TYR A 58 -19.89 -12.95 18.80
N ALA A 59 -21.15 -12.89 19.21
CA ALA A 59 -21.57 -12.17 20.41
C ALA A 59 -21.54 -13.08 21.64
N ASP A 60 -21.88 -14.36 21.47
CA ASP A 60 -21.93 -15.35 22.54
C ASP A 60 -20.78 -16.37 22.41
N PRO A 61 -19.79 -16.36 23.33
CA PRO A 61 -18.71 -17.34 23.36
C PRO A 61 -19.21 -18.76 23.73
N GLY A 62 -20.40 -18.89 24.33
CA GLY A 62 -20.97 -20.22 24.63
C GLY A 62 -21.43 -20.95 23.37
N ALA A 63 -21.84 -20.20 22.34
CA ALA A 63 -22.26 -20.72 21.05
C ALA A 63 -21.12 -20.77 20.02
N HIS A 64 -19.91 -20.32 20.37
CA HIS A 64 -18.79 -20.26 19.44
C HIS A 64 -17.42 -20.39 20.11
N ALA A 65 -16.47 -21.06 19.47
CA ALA A 65 -15.14 -21.30 20.03
C ALA A 65 -14.30 -20.04 20.35
N CYS A 66 -14.75 -18.85 19.90
CA CYS A 66 -14.02 -17.60 20.07
C CYS A 66 -14.71 -16.66 21.06
N PRO A 67 -13.94 -15.82 21.79
CA PRO A 67 -14.49 -14.82 22.67
C PRO A 67 -15.43 -13.83 21.96
N ARG A 68 -16.20 -13.09 22.75
CA ARG A 68 -17.11 -12.06 22.23
C ARG A 68 -16.34 -11.06 21.39
N GLY A 69 -16.81 -10.82 20.16
CA GLY A 69 -16.22 -9.88 19.21
C GLY A 69 -15.17 -10.48 18.29
N TYR A 70 -14.91 -11.79 18.37
CA TYR A 70 -13.97 -12.51 17.53
C TYR A 70 -14.67 -13.48 16.57
N HIS A 71 -13.96 -13.90 15.52
CA HIS A 71 -14.36 -14.95 14.58
C HIS A 71 -13.21 -15.94 14.37
N ILE A 72 -13.50 -17.13 13.85
CA ILE A 72 -12.47 -18.12 13.49
C ILE A 72 -11.82 -17.68 12.17
N GLY A 73 -10.55 -17.31 12.23
CA GLY A 73 -9.75 -16.97 11.07
C GLY A 73 -9.00 -18.18 10.49
N PRO A 74 -8.16 -17.94 9.47
CA PRO A 74 -7.27 -18.96 8.91
C PRO A 74 -6.42 -19.63 10.00
N GLY A 75 -6.36 -20.97 9.96
CA GLY A 75 -5.64 -21.78 10.94
C GLY A 75 -6.39 -21.98 12.27
N GLY A 76 -7.67 -21.63 12.35
CA GLY A 76 -8.48 -21.86 13.56
C GLY A 76 -8.31 -20.78 14.65
N ALA A 77 -7.42 -19.81 14.43
CA ALA A 77 -7.15 -18.75 15.40
C ALA A 77 -8.31 -17.74 15.46
N CYS A 78 -8.65 -17.28 16.67
CA CYS A 78 -9.65 -16.24 16.85
C CYS A 78 -9.10 -14.87 16.43
N ARG A 79 -9.85 -14.14 15.59
CA ARG A 79 -9.50 -12.80 15.09
C ARG A 79 -10.59 -11.78 15.38
N GLY A 80 -10.20 -10.61 15.85
CA GLY A 80 -11.08 -9.48 16.12
C GLY A 80 -10.95 -8.45 15.02
N ASN A 81 -12.03 -8.18 14.30
CA ASN A 81 -12.08 -7.07 13.35
C ASN A 81 -12.82 -5.89 14.02
N GLY A 82 -12.03 -4.92 14.51
CA GLY A 82 -12.51 -3.74 15.23
C GLY A 82 -12.56 -3.87 16.75
N LYS A 83 -11.67 -4.70 17.34
CA LYS A 83 -11.39 -4.85 18.77
C LYS A 83 -9.89 -4.99 18.93
#